data_AF-A0A7C1ABC5-F1
#
_entry.id   AF-A0A7C1ABC5-F1
#
_cell.length_a   1.000
_cell.length_b   1.000
_cell.length_c   1.000
_cell.angle_alpha   90.00
_cell.angle_beta   90.00
_cell.angle_gamma   90.00
#
_symmetry.space_group_name_H-M   'P 1'
#
loop_
_entity.id
_entity.type
_entity.pdbx_description
1 polymer ?
#
loop_
_entity_poly.entity_id
_entity_poly.type
_entity_poly.pdbx_seq_one_letter_code
_entity_poly.pdbx_strand_id
1 'polypeptide(L)' 'MNFEKLIEDIEKGYLIKALEKTNGVKTEAARLLNLSFRSFRHRLKKYGIEKKTITD' A
#
# COMPACT_ATOMS: atom_id res chain seq x y z
N MET A 1 6.39 -22.57 6.60
CA MET A 1 5.71 -21.28 6.33
C MET A 1 6.50 -20.17 7.00
N ASN A 2 6.71 -19.02 6.34
CA ASN A 2 7.44 -17.89 6.92
C ASN A 2 6.42 -16.81 7.33
N PHE A 3 6.33 -16.51 8.63
CA PHE A 3 5.40 -15.53 9.19
C PHE A 3 5.66 -14.12 8.66
N GLU A 4 6.92 -13.73 8.51
CA GLU A 4 7.28 -12.40 7.99
C GLU A 4 6.74 -12.22 6.57
N LYS A 5 6.91 -13.24 5.72
CA LYS A 5 6.40 -13.22 4.34
C LYS A 5 4.87 -13.10 4.29
N LEU A 6 4.16 -13.81 5.17
CA LEU A 6 2.71 -13.72 5.26
C LEU A 6 2.25 -12.30 5.61
N ILE A 7 2.90 -11.66 6.58
CA ILE A 7 2.58 -10.27 6.97
C ILE A 7 2.87 -9.31 5.81
N GLU A 8 3.98 -9.48 5.10
CA GLU A 8 4.31 -8.63 3.95
C GLU A 8 3.28 -8.75 2.81
N ASP A 9 2.82 -9.96 2.52
CA ASP A 9 1.82 -10.19 1.46
C ASP A 9 0.47 -9.59 1.83
N ILE A 10 0.06 -9.72 3.11
CA ILE A 10 -1.15 -9.08 3.63
C ILE A 10 -1.04 -7.55 3.54
N GLU A 11 0.07 -6.97 3.99
CA GLU A 11 0.30 -5.52 3.94
C GLU A 11 0.27 -5.00 2.50
N LYS A 12 0.97 -5.64 1.57
CA LYS A 12 0.96 -5.28 0.14
C LYS A 12 -0.46 -5.28 -0.42
N GLY A 13 -1.23 -6.32 -0.11
CA GLY A 13 -2.62 -6.44 -0.57
C GLY A 13 -3.49 -5.29 -0.09
N TYR A 14 -3.37 -4.87 1.18
CA TYR A 14 -4.13 -3.74 1.70
C TYR A 14 -3.69 -2.39 1.12
N LEU A 15 -2.39 -2.18 0.89
CA LEU A 15 -1.89 -0.96 0.26
C LEU A 15 -2.43 -0.79 -1.16
N ILE A 16 -2.42 -1.86 -1.95
CA ILE A 16 -2.94 -1.87 -3.33
C ILE A 16 -4.45 -1.62 -3.33
N LYS A 17 -5.21 -2.37 -2.52
CA LYS A 17 -6.68 -2.20 -2.42
C LYS A 17 -7.07 -0.80 -1.95
N ALA A 18 -6.30 -0.19 -1.05
CA ALA A 18 -6.56 1.18 -0.60
C ALA A 18 -6.32 2.19 -1.72
N LEU A 19 -5.26 2.01 -2.53
CA LEU A 19 -5.01 2.83 -3.71
C LEU A 19 -6.12 2.67 -4.76
N GLU A 20 -6.55 1.44 -5.04
CA GLU A 20 -7.66 1.17 -5.97
C GLU A 20 -8.94 1.87 -5.52
N LYS A 21 -9.30 1.74 -4.24
CA LYS A 21 -10.51 2.37 -3.67
C LYS A 21 -10.49 3.89 -3.69
N THR A 22 -9.32 4.52 -3.76
CA THR A 22 -9.19 5.98 -3.78
C THR A 22 -8.71 6.51 -5.13
N ASN A 23 -8.78 5.71 -6.19
CA ASN A 23 -8.29 6.08 -7.53
C ASN A 23 -6.85 6.60 -7.51
N GLY A 24 -5.99 5.97 -6.70
CA GLY A 24 -4.57 6.31 -6.57
C GLY A 24 -4.28 7.52 -5.66
N VAL A 25 -5.29 8.14 -5.04
CA VAL A 25 -5.09 9.24 -4.09
C VAL A 25 -4.46 8.70 -2.80
N LYS A 26 -3.13 8.81 -2.71
CA LYS A 26 -2.30 8.23 -1.64
C LYS A 26 -2.66 8.75 -0.24
N THR A 27 -3.07 10.01 -0.12
CA THR A 27 -3.47 10.62 1.15
C THR A 27 -4.76 9.98 1.70
N GLU A 28 -5.75 9.79 0.84
CA GLU A 28 -6.99 9.10 1.20
C GLU A 28 -6.77 7.60 1.42
N ALA A 29 -5.91 6.96 0.62
CA ALA A 29 -5.57 5.55 0.81
C ALA A 29 -4.91 5.30 2.18
N ALA A 30 -4.02 6.21 2.61
CA ALA A 30 -3.44 6.18 3.94
C ALA A 30 -4.52 6.32 5.03
N ARG A 31 -5.47 7.25 4.84
CA ARG A 31 -6.59 7.45 5.76
C ARG A 31 -7.49 6.23 5.87
N LEU A 32 -7.79 5.54 4.77
CA LEU A 32 -8.58 4.29 4.77
C LEU A 32 -7.94 3.18 5.61
N LEU A 33 -6.61 3.14 5.67
CA LEU A 33 -5.87 2.16 6.45
C LEU A 33 -5.53 2.64 7.88
N ASN A 34 -6.03 3.81 8.30
CA ASN A 34 -5.65 4.46 9.55
C ASN A 34 -4.13 4.63 9.72
N LEU A 35 -3.43 4.92 8.62
CA LEU A 35 -1.99 5.16 8.60
C LEU A 35 -1.72 6.65 8.43
N SER A 36 -0.64 7.12 9.05
CA SER A 36 -0.07 8.41 8.66
C SER A 36 0.42 8.34 7.21
N PHE A 37 0.31 9.45 6.50
CA PHE A 37 0.77 9.54 5.11
C PHE A 37 2.26 9.16 4.95
N ARG A 38 3.10 9.49 5.95
CA ARG A 38 4.51 9.10 5.98
C ARG A 38 4.68 7.58 6.04
N SER A 39 3.97 6.90 6.94
CA SER A 39 4.03 5.44 7.08
C SER A 39 3.59 4.76 5.79
N PHE A 40 2.48 5.22 5.22
CA PHE A 40 1.94 4.69 3.98
C PHE A 40 2.96 4.77 2.82
N ARG A 41 3.56 5.94 2.56
CA ARG A 41 4.59 6.09 1.52
C ARG A 41 5.82 5.23 1.76
N HIS A 42 6.29 5.13 3.01
CA HIS A 42 7.42 4.24 3.34
C HIS A 42 7.13 2.79 2.95
N ARG A 43 5.91 2.31 3.22
CA ARG A 43 5.49 0.95 2.84
C ARG A 43 5.36 0.80 1.34
N LEU A 44 4.79 1.78 0.63
CA LEU A 44 4.76 1.76 -0.85
C LEU A 44 6.17 1.67 -1.45
N LYS A 45 7.12 2.44 -0.91
CA LYS A 45 8.52 2.41 -1.34
C LYS A 45 9.19 1.06 -1.00
N LYS A 46 8.99 0.55 0.22
CA LYS A 46 9.51 -0.76 0.66
C LYS A 46 9.09 -1.87 -0.30
N TYR A 47 7.85 -1.84 -0.77
CA TYR A 47 7.28 -2.88 -1.62
C TYR A 47 7.29 -2.55 -3.13
N GLY A 48 7.88 -1.41 -3.53
CA GLY A 48 7.96 -1.01 -4.94
C GLY A 48 6.62 -0.67 -5.61
N ILE A 49 5.56 -0.39 -4.83
CA ILE A 49 4.19 -0.17 -5.34
C ILE A 49 4.04 1.21 -6.00
N GLU A 50 4.90 2.18 -5.69
CA GLU A 50 4.79 3.57 -6.21
C GLU A 50 4.78 3.68 -7.74
N LYS A 51 5.31 2.68 -8.46
CA LYS A 51 5.44 2.69 -9.92
C LYS A 51 4.33 1.92 -10.66
N LYS A 52 3.51 1.13 -9.95
CA LYS A 52 2.62 0.13 -10.57
C LYS A 52 1.23 0.66 -10.96
N THR A 53 0.90 1.90 -10.62
CA THR A 53 -0.48 2.42 -10.77
C THR A 53 -0.74 3.18 -12.09
N ILE A 54 0.20 3.18 -13.05
CA ILE A 54 0.08 3.98 -14.29
C ILE A 54 0.14 3.13 -15.58
N THR A 55 0.42 1.83 -15.49
CA THR A 55 0.55 0.96 -16.68
C THR A 55 -0.01 -0.42 -16.39
N ASP A 56 -1.33 -0.56 -16.56
CA ASP A 56 -2.06 -1.72 -17.07
C ASP A 56 -3.43 -1.23 -17.56
#